data_AF-A0A0G0CWY1-F1
#
_entry.id   AF-A0A0G0CWY1-F1
#
_cell.length_a   1.000
_cell.length_b   1.000
_cell.length_c   1.000
_cell.angle_alpha   90.00
_cell.angle_beta   90.00
_cell.angle_gamma   90.00
#
_symmetry.space_group_name_H-M   'P 1'
#
loop_
_entity.id
_entity.type
_entity.pdbx_description
1 polymer ?
#
loop_
_entity_poly.entity_id
_entity_poly.type
_entity_poly.pdbx_seq_one_letter_code
_entity_poly.pdbx_strand_id
1 'polypeptide(L)'
;MKKTIIIASSILLVLLLVLFIFSRFKKQGGNINELPSVTPTTVPLTNLNLLTESDKNVFNRALLLTPYEDENFSFDYSPETDQLVVHEKTPQGRDKFTEWANMNSVSELINIPNLVTFTGQSTFNPTLDTKFNPAIEFLNILMNFGRGSGDLKAPDNINPQNPPSTISPQLSDFTYYAQCDSEYAELPLPSGCNNCNAGCGPTTVAMIAASYLGQNYNPQTIIGKYQTLGYELSCAGSSYIDAKSLLESLGLKTTDYLVFNYEPADIITSDLKKFIDAGWTFFTLANFTDTGGGHYFWVTDIDNQGNVWAYDPLYGRFQAPPYNENDRYPFPKYRLAFGVKK
;
A
#
# COMPACT_ATOMS: atom_id res chain seq x y z
N MET A 1 36.66 23.39 -44.21
CA MET A 1 36.31 24.55 -43.36
C MET A 1 34.80 24.77 -43.20
N LYS A 2 34.00 24.88 -44.28
CA LYS A 2 32.55 25.13 -44.16
C LYS A 2 31.79 24.11 -43.28
N LYS A 3 32.10 22.81 -43.37
CA LYS A 3 31.47 21.75 -42.55
C LYS A 3 31.82 21.86 -41.05
N THR A 4 33.05 22.24 -40.73
CA THR A 4 33.53 22.38 -39.35
C THR A 4 32.86 23.57 -38.64
N ILE A 5 32.62 24.66 -39.38
CA ILE A 5 31.92 25.85 -38.85
C ILE A 5 30.46 25.52 -38.54
N ILE A 6 29.77 24.76 -39.41
CA ILE A 6 28.36 24.37 -39.18
C ILE A 6 28.23 23.51 -37.92
N ILE A 7 29.10 22.53 -37.73
CA ILE A 7 29.07 21.66 -36.53
C ILE A 7 29.34 22.45 -35.25
N ALA A 8 30.33 23.34 -35.26
CA ALA A 8 30.65 24.18 -34.10
C ALA A 8 29.49 25.14 -33.75
N SER A 9 28.82 25.72 -34.75
CA SER A 9 27.65 26.57 -34.55
C SER A 9 26.46 25.80 -33.98
N SER A 10 26.22 24.56 -34.43
CA SER A 10 25.15 23.71 -33.88
C SER A 10 25.40 23.33 -32.42
N ILE A 11 26.64 22.98 -32.06
CA ILE A 11 26.99 22.65 -30.65
C ILE A 11 26.82 23.87 -29.75
N LEU A 12 27.27 25.05 -30.21
CA LEU A 12 27.13 26.30 -29.45
C LEU A 12 25.65 26.67 -29.23
N LEU A 13 24.79 26.46 -30.25
CA LEU A 13 23.36 26.71 -30.14
C LEU A 13 22.71 25.80 -29.07
N VAL A 14 23.05 24.52 -29.05
CA VAL A 14 22.55 23.56 -28.05
C VAL A 14 23.02 23.94 -26.64
N LEU A 15 24.29 24.32 -26.47
CA LEU A 15 24.82 24.80 -25.18
C LEU A 15 24.09 26.05 -24.68
N LEU A 16 23.83 27.02 -25.56
CA LEU A 16 23.08 28.22 -25.19
C LEU A 16 21.63 27.90 -24.82
N LEU A 17 21.00 26.94 -25.50
CA LEU A 17 19.63 26.51 -25.22
C LEU A 17 19.53 25.78 -23.87
N VAL A 18 20.51 24.93 -23.56
CA VAL A 18 20.64 24.28 -22.23
C VAL A 18 20.84 25.33 -21.14
N LEU A 19 21.76 26.28 -21.32
CA LEU A 19 21.97 27.37 -20.35
C LEU A 19 20.72 28.24 -20.17
N PHE A 20 19.97 28.49 -21.23
CA PHE A 20 18.71 29.24 -21.17
C PHE A 20 17.63 28.48 -20.37
N ILE A 21 17.51 27.17 -20.57
CA ILE A 21 16.61 26.31 -19.78
C ILE A 21 17.01 26.34 -18.30
N PHE A 22 18.29 26.15 -17.97
CA PHE A 22 18.77 26.26 -16.58
C PHE A 22 18.58 27.65 -15.97
N SER A 23 18.66 28.72 -16.76
CA SER A 23 18.40 30.08 -16.29
C SER A 23 16.92 30.31 -15.92
N ARG A 24 16.00 29.61 -16.60
CA ARG A 24 14.57 29.67 -16.33
C ARG A 24 14.18 28.91 -15.07
N PHE A 25 14.90 27.85 -14.70
CA PHE A 25 14.66 27.11 -13.46
C PHE A 25 15.09 27.85 -12.19
N LYS A 26 15.81 28.98 -12.29
CA LYS A 26 16.32 29.71 -11.11
C LYS A 26 15.48 30.89 -10.63
N LYS A 27 14.22 31.05 -11.06
CA LYS A 27 13.36 32.15 -10.60
C LYS A 27 11.92 31.73 -10.31
N GLN A 28 11.75 31.03 -9.19
CA GLN A 28 10.56 31.16 -8.32
C GLN A 28 11.03 31.25 -6.85
N GLY A 29 11.99 32.14 -6.58
CA GLY A 29 12.14 32.74 -5.25
C GLY A 29 11.24 33.97 -5.25
N GLY A 30 10.03 33.84 -4.69
CA GLY A 30 9.15 34.97 -4.49
C GLY A 30 9.81 36.03 -3.62
N ASN A 31 9.67 37.30 -4.00
CA ASN A 31 9.96 38.43 -3.14
C ASN A 31 9.04 38.35 -1.91
N ILE A 32 9.56 37.79 -0.83
CA ILE A 32 9.02 38.00 0.52
C ILE A 32 9.68 39.29 1.00
N ASN A 33 8.87 40.33 1.14
CA ASN A 33 9.28 41.57 1.80
C ASN A 33 9.88 41.24 3.17
N GLU A 34 10.98 41.92 3.48
CA GLU A 34 11.76 41.86 4.70
C GLU A 34 10.91 41.57 5.95
N LEU A 35 10.95 40.33 6.43
CA LEU A 35 10.69 40.02 7.83
C LEU A 35 12.02 40.00 8.58
N PRO A 36 12.06 40.49 9.82
CA PRO A 36 13.30 40.61 10.58
C PRO A 36 13.94 39.24 10.77
N SER A 37 15.26 39.19 10.53
CA SER A 37 16.13 38.05 10.79
C SER A 37 16.09 37.68 12.27
N VAL A 38 15.15 36.81 12.65
CA VAL A 38 15.25 36.01 13.87
C VAL A 38 16.26 34.90 13.58
N THR A 39 17.46 35.05 14.13
CA THR A 39 18.39 33.94 14.32
C THR A 39 17.64 32.78 14.98
N PRO A 40 17.69 31.55 14.44
CA PRO A 40 17.08 30.41 15.08
C PRO A 40 17.77 30.21 16.43
N THR A 41 17.04 30.47 17.51
CA THR A 41 17.45 30.11 18.84
C THR A 41 17.47 28.59 18.87
N THR A 42 18.67 27.99 18.76
CA THR A 42 18.86 26.58 19.07
C THR A 42 18.46 26.40 20.52
N VAL A 43 17.26 25.89 20.78
CA VAL A 43 16.81 25.54 22.12
C VAL A 43 17.62 24.32 22.55
N PRO A 44 18.44 24.40 23.60
CA PRO A 44 19.15 23.24 24.09
C PRO A 44 18.14 22.26 24.72
N LEU A 45 18.00 21.10 24.08
CA LEU A 45 17.13 20.00 24.51
C LEU A 45 17.73 19.35 25.76
N THR A 46 17.18 19.64 26.94
CA THR A 46 17.80 19.29 28.24
C THR A 46 17.42 17.90 28.77
N ASN A 47 16.47 17.19 28.16
CA ASN A 47 15.97 15.89 28.67
C ASN A 47 16.13 14.69 27.71
N LEU A 48 16.90 14.82 26.62
CA LEU A 48 17.02 13.78 25.58
C LEU A 48 18.16 12.77 25.79
N ASN A 49 18.60 12.51 27.02
CA ASN A 49 19.73 11.61 27.30
C ASN A 49 19.50 10.14 26.88
N LEU A 50 18.27 9.78 26.49
CA LEU A 50 17.90 8.44 26.01
C LEU A 50 17.73 8.35 24.48
N LEU A 51 17.89 9.45 23.75
CA LEU A 51 17.73 9.45 22.30
C LEU A 51 19.04 9.22 21.57
N THR A 52 18.97 8.44 20.49
CA THR A 52 20.08 8.29 19.57
C THR A 52 20.31 9.58 18.78
N GLU A 53 21.51 9.73 18.20
CA GLU A 53 21.80 10.86 17.32
C GLU A 53 20.88 10.89 16.09
N SER A 54 20.43 9.70 15.64
CA SER A 54 19.44 9.58 14.58
C SER A 54 18.11 10.20 14.97
N ASP A 55 17.60 9.90 16.16
CA ASP A 55 16.32 10.42 16.66
C ASP A 55 16.36 11.94 16.78
N LYS A 56 17.48 12.50 17.28
CA LYS A 56 17.68 13.95 17.36
C LYS A 56 17.68 14.61 15.98
N ASN A 57 18.32 13.98 14.99
CA ASN A 57 18.34 14.50 13.63
C ASN A 57 16.95 14.47 12.98
N VAL A 58 16.17 13.40 13.19
CA VAL A 58 14.79 13.31 12.72
C VAL A 58 13.94 14.41 13.39
N PHE A 59 14.05 14.55 14.71
CA PHE A 59 13.31 15.54 15.48
C PHE A 59 13.63 16.98 15.03
N ASN A 60 14.91 17.31 14.88
CA ASN A 60 15.34 18.63 14.41
C ASN A 60 14.81 18.95 13.00
N ARG A 61 14.75 17.97 12.10
CA ARG A 61 14.14 18.16 10.77
C ARG A 61 12.65 18.48 10.88
N ALA A 62 11.95 17.83 11.80
CA ALA A 62 10.52 18.06 12.02
C ALA A 62 10.23 19.42 12.68
N LEU A 63 11.10 19.88 13.59
CA LEU A 63 11.00 21.21 14.18
C LEU A 63 11.07 22.33 13.13
N LEU A 64 11.88 22.16 12.08
CA LEU A 64 11.92 23.11 10.96
C LEU A 64 10.61 23.20 10.17
N LEU A 65 9.70 22.26 10.38
CA LEU A 65 8.37 22.19 9.75
C LEU A 65 7.25 22.63 10.70
N THR A 66 7.57 23.06 11.93
CA THR A 66 6.60 23.64 12.86
C THR A 66 6.47 25.16 12.69
N PRO A 67 5.27 25.74 12.90
CA PRO A 67 3.99 25.05 13.09
C PRO A 67 3.43 24.54 11.74
N TYR A 68 2.63 23.48 11.79
CA TYR A 68 1.92 22.93 10.63
C TYR A 68 0.43 22.74 10.94
N GLU A 69 -0.41 23.00 9.95
CA GLU A 69 -1.86 22.89 10.08
C GLU A 69 -2.54 22.56 8.75
N ASP A 70 -3.45 21.59 8.77
CA ASP A 70 -4.40 21.33 7.69
C ASP A 70 -5.82 21.04 8.23
N GLU A 71 -6.70 20.48 7.39
CA GLU A 71 -8.08 20.16 7.76
C GLU A 71 -8.22 18.98 8.74
N ASN A 72 -7.23 18.09 8.82
CA ASN A 72 -7.27 16.83 9.58
C ASN A 72 -6.50 16.92 10.90
N PHE A 73 -5.40 17.65 10.93
CA PHE A 73 -4.60 17.84 12.13
C PHE A 73 -3.83 19.17 12.11
N SER A 74 -3.29 19.53 13.26
CA SER A 74 -2.19 20.49 13.36
C SER A 74 -1.11 19.92 14.27
N PHE A 75 0.11 20.43 14.19
CA PHE A 75 1.11 20.16 15.21
C PHE A 75 2.06 21.33 15.40
N ASP A 76 2.55 21.43 16.62
CA ASP A 76 3.54 22.43 17.02
C ASP A 76 4.51 21.84 18.05
N TYR A 77 5.62 22.54 18.28
CA TYR A 77 6.59 22.16 19.31
C TYR A 77 6.20 22.73 20.67
N SER A 78 6.14 21.87 21.69
CA SER A 78 5.91 22.26 23.08
C SER A 78 7.25 22.31 23.83
N PRO A 79 7.74 23.51 24.20
CA PRO A 79 8.98 23.63 24.99
C PRO A 79 8.83 23.14 26.43
N GLU A 80 7.60 23.00 26.94
CA GLU A 80 7.34 22.50 28.30
C GLU A 80 7.55 20.98 28.40
N THR A 81 7.16 20.26 27.35
CA THR A 81 7.23 18.79 27.30
C THR A 81 8.37 18.28 26.44
N ASP A 82 9.08 19.17 25.73
CA ASP A 82 10.14 18.83 24.77
C ASP A 82 9.66 17.86 23.69
N GLN A 83 8.45 18.10 23.16
CA GLN A 83 7.74 17.20 22.26
C GLN A 83 7.02 17.96 21.14
N LEU A 84 6.81 17.28 20.01
CA LEU A 84 5.81 17.68 19.03
C LEU A 84 4.43 17.29 19.53
N VAL A 85 3.55 18.28 19.66
CA VAL A 85 2.15 18.07 20.07
C VAL A 85 1.28 18.09 18.82
N VAL A 86 0.74 16.93 18.46
CA VAL A 86 -0.18 16.75 17.35
C VAL A 86 -1.60 16.91 17.85
N HIS A 87 -2.33 17.87 17.31
CA HIS A 87 -3.75 18.12 17.57
C HIS A 87 -4.60 17.47 16.47
N GLU A 88 -5.27 16.35 16.80
CA GLU A 88 -6.20 15.65 15.92
C GLU A 88 -7.51 16.46 15.81
N LYS A 89 -7.82 16.97 14.61
CA LYS A 89 -9.06 17.73 14.32
C LYS A 89 -10.18 16.83 13.80
N THR A 90 -9.81 15.70 13.22
CA THR A 90 -10.71 14.69 12.65
C THR A 90 -10.35 13.30 13.19
N PRO A 91 -11.25 12.30 13.11
CA PRO A 91 -10.93 10.91 13.45
C PRO A 91 -9.75 10.33 12.65
N GLN A 92 -9.46 10.87 11.47
CA GLN A 92 -8.34 10.49 10.61
C GLN A 92 -7.05 11.27 10.91
N GLY A 93 -7.05 12.20 11.87
CA GLY A 93 -5.93 13.12 12.12
C GLY A 93 -4.60 12.40 12.35
N ARG A 94 -4.62 11.26 13.06
CA ARG A 94 -3.43 10.43 13.30
C ARG A 94 -2.89 9.78 12.04
N ASP A 95 -3.77 9.23 11.21
CA ASP A 95 -3.39 8.58 9.95
C ASP A 95 -2.83 9.63 8.99
N LYS A 96 -3.43 10.84 8.97
CA LYS A 96 -2.94 11.97 8.17
C LYS A 96 -1.62 12.54 8.66
N PHE A 97 -1.39 12.61 9.97
CA PHE A 97 -0.06 12.91 10.51
C PHE A 97 0.98 11.87 10.07
N THR A 98 0.60 10.59 10.05
CA THR A 98 1.48 9.50 9.62
C THR A 98 1.85 9.62 8.14
N GLU A 99 0.88 9.87 7.26
CA GLU A 99 1.10 10.16 5.84
C GLU A 99 2.03 11.37 5.66
N TRP A 100 1.76 12.46 6.39
CA TRP A 100 2.58 13.67 6.36
C TRP A 100 4.03 13.39 6.79
N ALA A 101 4.24 12.62 7.85
CA ALA A 101 5.58 12.29 8.34
C ALA A 101 6.37 11.47 7.32
N ASN A 102 5.70 10.53 6.63
CA ASN A 102 6.30 9.77 5.54
C ASN A 102 6.70 10.69 4.37
N MET A 103 5.82 11.60 3.94
CA MET A 103 6.08 12.53 2.83
C MET A 103 7.25 13.48 3.13
N ASN A 104 7.43 13.85 4.39
CA ASN A 104 8.50 14.77 4.82
C ASN A 104 9.78 14.05 5.28
N SER A 105 9.90 12.73 5.04
CA SER A 105 11.07 11.93 5.43
C SER A 105 11.39 11.99 6.94
N VAL A 106 10.35 12.06 7.77
CA VAL A 106 10.40 12.05 9.25
C VAL A 106 9.51 10.94 9.84
N SER A 107 9.31 9.86 9.08
CA SER A 107 8.47 8.71 9.45
C SER A 107 8.86 8.05 10.77
N GLU A 108 10.13 8.16 11.15
CA GLU A 108 10.69 7.56 12.35
C GLU A 108 10.08 8.17 13.63
N LEU A 109 9.59 9.42 13.56
CA LEU A 109 8.90 10.08 14.67
C LEU A 109 7.71 9.30 15.21
N ILE A 110 6.99 8.60 14.32
CA ILE A 110 5.76 7.86 14.67
C ILE A 110 6.08 6.75 15.68
N ASN A 111 7.30 6.22 15.65
CA ASN A 111 7.75 5.11 16.50
C ASN A 111 8.48 5.59 17.76
N ILE A 112 8.59 6.90 17.99
CA ILE A 112 9.32 7.49 19.10
C ILE A 112 8.32 8.21 20.02
N PRO A 113 7.62 7.48 20.91
CA PRO A 113 6.49 8.02 21.68
C PRO A 113 6.90 9.13 22.67
N ASN A 114 8.19 9.24 23.00
CA ASN A 114 8.72 10.32 23.82
C ASN A 114 8.97 11.62 23.05
N LEU A 115 8.87 11.63 21.72
CA LEU A 115 9.06 12.83 20.88
C LEU A 115 7.75 13.39 20.32
N VAL A 116 6.70 12.57 20.22
CA VAL A 116 5.40 12.97 19.65
C VAL A 116 4.27 12.60 20.59
N THR A 117 3.47 13.59 20.97
CA THR A 117 2.26 13.40 21.77
C THR A 117 1.05 13.83 20.96
N PHE A 118 0.01 13.00 20.95
CA PHE A 118 -1.25 13.31 20.28
C PHE A 118 -2.27 13.81 21.29
N THR A 119 -3.01 14.84 20.91
CA THR A 119 -4.08 15.47 21.68
C THR A 119 -5.25 15.75 20.72
N GLY A 120 -6.48 15.79 21.20
CA GLY A 120 -7.66 15.89 20.32
C GLY A 120 -8.59 14.70 20.51
N GLN A 121 -9.51 14.47 19.57
CA GLN A 121 -10.67 13.60 19.76
C GLN A 121 -10.33 12.09 19.81
N SER A 122 -9.69 11.68 20.89
CA SER A 122 -9.75 10.31 21.40
C SER A 122 -10.72 10.26 22.58
N THR A 123 -12.00 10.00 22.31
CA THR A 123 -12.71 9.02 23.16
C THR A 123 -12.34 7.63 22.67
N PHE A 124 -11.04 7.31 22.75
CA PHE A 124 -10.59 5.94 22.79
C PHE A 124 -10.31 5.66 24.26
N ASN A 125 -11.26 5.01 24.91
CA ASN A 125 -11.20 4.66 26.33
C ASN A 125 -10.51 3.28 26.42
N PRO A 126 -9.25 3.17 26.88
CA PRO A 126 -8.56 1.89 26.94
C PRO A 126 -8.88 1.21 28.28
N THR A 127 -10.14 0.84 28.47
CA THR A 127 -10.54 -0.11 29.53
C THR A 127 -11.67 -1.00 29.03
N LEU A 128 -11.28 -2.24 28.70
CA LEU A 128 -12.04 -3.50 28.74
C LEU A 128 -13.48 -3.41 29.31
N ASP A 129 -14.49 -3.63 28.48
CA ASP A 129 -15.37 -4.82 28.54
C ASP A 129 -16.47 -4.76 27.47
N THR A 130 -16.21 -5.33 26.29
CA THR A 130 -17.04 -6.45 25.83
C THR A 130 -16.08 -7.41 25.15
N LYS A 131 -15.87 -8.56 25.79
CA LYS A 131 -15.17 -9.70 25.20
C LYS A 131 -15.62 -9.88 23.74
N PHE A 132 -14.71 -9.65 22.82
CA PHE A 132 -14.71 -10.38 21.57
C PHE A 132 -14.64 -11.86 21.95
N ASN A 133 -15.79 -12.53 21.91
CA ASN A 133 -15.88 -13.96 22.08
C ASN A 133 -15.95 -14.54 20.67
N PRO A 134 -14.83 -15.06 20.13
CA PRO A 134 -14.79 -15.60 18.77
C PRO A 134 -15.81 -16.73 18.57
N ALA A 135 -16.24 -17.41 19.63
CA ALA A 135 -17.30 -18.41 19.56
C ALA A 135 -18.69 -17.80 19.35
N ILE A 136 -18.98 -16.59 19.84
CA ILE A 136 -20.30 -15.94 19.66
C ILE A 136 -20.42 -15.29 18.29
N GLU A 137 -19.35 -14.69 17.76
CA GLU A 137 -19.33 -14.25 16.36
C GLU A 137 -19.42 -15.44 15.39
N PHE A 138 -18.67 -16.52 15.65
CA PHE A 138 -18.77 -17.76 14.89
C PHE A 138 -20.19 -18.35 14.95
N LEU A 139 -20.84 -18.35 16.12
CA LEU A 139 -22.23 -18.80 16.25
C LEU A 139 -23.22 -17.88 15.53
N ASN A 140 -23.02 -16.56 15.49
CA ASN A 140 -23.89 -15.65 14.74
C ASN A 140 -23.75 -15.83 13.22
N ILE A 141 -22.55 -16.13 12.74
CA ILE A 141 -22.29 -16.46 11.33
C ILE A 141 -22.91 -17.83 10.99
N LEU A 142 -22.74 -18.83 11.86
CA LEU A 142 -23.29 -20.18 11.68
C LEU A 142 -24.83 -20.21 11.77
N MET A 143 -25.43 -19.45 12.69
CA MET A 143 -26.89 -19.39 12.89
C MET A 143 -27.61 -18.68 11.73
N ASN A 144 -26.91 -17.79 11.01
CA ASN A 144 -27.42 -17.17 9.78
C ASN A 144 -27.17 -18.05 8.53
N PHE A 145 -26.39 -19.12 8.65
CA PHE A 145 -26.06 -20.05 7.56
C PHE A 145 -27.06 -21.21 7.40
N GLY A 146 -28.09 -21.30 8.26
CA GLY A 146 -28.99 -22.46 8.35
C GLY A 146 -30.46 -22.25 7.95
N ARG A 147 -30.86 -21.06 7.45
CA ARG A 147 -32.25 -20.82 7.01
C ARG A 147 -32.36 -20.79 5.49
N GLY A 148 -32.28 -21.97 4.89
CA GLY A 148 -32.62 -22.22 3.50
C GLY A 148 -33.13 -23.65 3.34
N SER A 149 -34.45 -23.78 3.20
CA SER A 149 -35.23 -25.02 3.09
C SER A 149 -34.86 -25.89 1.88
N GLY A 150 -34.97 -27.22 2.02
CA GLY A 150 -35.21 -28.12 0.89
C GLY A 150 -34.73 -29.56 1.09
N ASP A 151 -35.66 -30.45 1.42
CA ASP A 151 -35.53 -31.91 1.50
C ASP A 151 -34.71 -32.56 0.38
N LEU A 152 -33.71 -33.39 0.74
CA LEU A 152 -33.32 -34.54 -0.09
C LEU A 152 -32.88 -35.74 0.78
N LYS A 153 -33.52 -36.88 0.49
CA LYS A 153 -33.33 -38.21 1.11
C LYS A 153 -31.94 -38.80 0.78
N ALA A 154 -31.36 -39.50 1.74
CA ALA A 154 -30.24 -40.43 1.54
C ALA A 154 -30.66 -41.68 0.74
N PRO A 155 -29.72 -42.38 0.07
CA PRO A 155 -29.25 -43.62 0.69
C PRO A 155 -27.76 -44.01 0.47
N ASP A 156 -27.30 -44.83 1.43
CA ASP A 156 -26.38 -45.99 1.40
C ASP A 156 -24.99 -45.97 0.72
N ASN A 157 -23.97 -45.95 1.58
CA ASN A 157 -22.96 -47.01 1.84
C ASN A 157 -22.26 -47.72 0.65
N ILE A 158 -21.02 -47.29 0.30
CA ILE A 158 -19.96 -48.15 -0.26
C ILE A 158 -18.56 -47.71 0.26
N ASN A 159 -17.76 -48.73 0.59
CA ASN A 159 -16.40 -48.84 1.16
C ASN A 159 -15.27 -48.04 0.44
N PRO A 160 -14.15 -47.65 1.12
CA PRO A 160 -13.15 -46.72 0.60
C PRO A 160 -11.91 -47.42 0.05
N GLN A 161 -11.46 -47.01 -1.15
CA GLN A 161 -10.07 -47.10 -1.58
C GLN A 161 -9.89 -46.20 -2.81
N ASN A 162 -9.40 -44.98 -2.61
CA ASN A 162 -8.83 -44.16 -3.67
C ASN A 162 -7.42 -43.70 -3.25
N PRO A 163 -6.43 -43.74 -4.17
CA PRO A 163 -5.05 -43.30 -3.92
C PRO A 163 -5.00 -41.80 -3.63
N PRO A 164 -3.90 -41.27 -3.07
CA PRO A 164 -3.80 -39.85 -2.70
C PRO A 164 -3.93 -38.99 -3.95
N SER A 165 -5.10 -38.37 -4.11
CA SER A 165 -5.31 -37.30 -5.07
C SER A 165 -4.40 -36.15 -4.67
N THR A 166 -3.39 -35.86 -5.49
CA THR A 166 -2.76 -34.54 -5.52
C THR A 166 -3.84 -33.55 -5.93
N ILE A 167 -4.44 -32.88 -4.94
CA ILE A 167 -5.42 -31.83 -5.14
C ILE A 167 -4.66 -30.64 -5.74
N SER A 168 -4.66 -30.53 -7.07
CA SER A 168 -4.41 -29.26 -7.73
C SER A 168 -5.60 -28.35 -7.39
N PRO A 169 -5.37 -27.08 -6.97
CA PRO A 169 -6.47 -26.18 -6.65
C PRO A 169 -7.41 -26.07 -7.86
N GLN A 170 -8.72 -25.98 -7.60
CA GLN A 170 -9.70 -25.71 -8.65
C GLN A 170 -9.19 -24.51 -9.46
N LEU A 171 -9.01 -24.66 -10.77
CA LEU A 171 -8.78 -23.53 -11.66
C LEU A 171 -9.92 -22.54 -11.40
N SER A 172 -9.60 -21.44 -10.72
CA SER A 172 -10.51 -20.32 -10.61
C SER A 172 -10.53 -19.64 -11.97
N ASP A 173 -11.72 -19.45 -12.55
CA ASP A 173 -11.90 -18.76 -13.84
C ASP A 173 -11.69 -17.23 -13.72
N PHE A 174 -10.71 -16.81 -12.92
CA PHE A 174 -10.41 -15.41 -12.74
C PHE A 174 -9.60 -14.85 -13.91
N THR A 175 -9.77 -13.55 -14.14
CA THR A 175 -9.09 -12.82 -15.20
C THR A 175 -7.68 -12.50 -14.77
N TYR A 176 -6.71 -12.85 -15.61
CA TYR A 176 -5.31 -12.54 -15.41
C TYR A 176 -4.84 -11.43 -16.36
N TYR A 177 -4.05 -10.50 -15.81
CA TYR A 177 -3.34 -9.48 -16.56
C TYR A 177 -1.88 -9.43 -16.07
N ALA A 178 -0.94 -9.58 -17.00
CA ALA A 178 0.47 -9.31 -16.72
C ALA A 178 0.77 -7.82 -16.83
N GLN A 179 1.56 -7.26 -15.90
CA GLN A 179 1.96 -5.85 -15.95
C GLN A 179 3.01 -5.58 -17.04
N CYS A 180 3.82 -6.59 -17.36
CA CYS A 180 4.85 -6.58 -18.40
C CYS A 180 4.54 -7.63 -19.46
N ASP A 181 5.22 -7.55 -20.61
CA ASP A 181 5.11 -8.55 -21.68
C ASP A 181 3.66 -8.75 -22.18
N SER A 182 2.85 -7.70 -22.09
CA SER A 182 1.43 -7.66 -22.45
C SER A 182 1.11 -6.40 -23.26
N GLU A 183 -0.09 -6.33 -23.85
CA GLU A 183 -0.57 -5.13 -24.56
C GLU A 183 -0.67 -3.89 -23.64
N TYR A 184 -0.65 -4.08 -22.32
CA TYR A 184 -0.74 -3.02 -21.32
C TYR A 184 0.62 -2.55 -20.81
N ALA A 185 1.73 -3.21 -21.18
CA ALA A 185 3.06 -2.96 -20.63
C ALA A 185 3.54 -1.50 -20.81
N GLU A 186 3.23 -0.91 -21.97
CA GLU A 186 3.65 0.44 -22.35
C GLU A 186 2.65 1.54 -21.98
N LEU A 187 1.59 1.22 -21.22
CA LEU A 187 0.66 2.24 -20.75
C LEU A 187 1.38 3.26 -19.86
N PRO A 188 1.28 4.57 -20.15
CA PRO A 188 2.00 5.59 -19.40
C PRO A 188 1.38 5.87 -18.04
N LEU A 189 2.23 6.09 -17.03
CA LEU A 189 1.85 6.56 -15.71
C LEU A 189 2.25 8.04 -15.50
N PRO A 190 1.57 8.79 -14.60
CA PRO A 190 1.72 10.26 -14.46
C PRO A 190 3.13 10.81 -14.13
N SER A 191 4.12 9.97 -13.85
CA SER A 191 5.51 10.38 -13.54
C SER A 191 6.54 9.96 -14.60
N GLY A 192 6.10 9.57 -15.79
CA GLY A 192 6.98 9.26 -16.92
C GLY A 192 7.51 7.83 -16.98
N CYS A 193 7.05 6.94 -16.09
CA CYS A 193 7.20 5.50 -16.22
C CYS A 193 6.00 4.87 -16.95
N ASN A 194 6.09 3.56 -17.22
CA ASN A 194 4.99 2.78 -17.77
C ASN A 194 4.47 1.73 -16.77
N ASN A 195 3.39 1.04 -17.14
CA ASN A 195 2.77 -0.02 -16.36
C ASN A 195 3.74 -1.17 -16.04
N CYS A 196 4.64 -1.51 -16.97
CA CYS A 196 5.63 -2.55 -16.69
C CYS A 196 6.60 -2.15 -15.57
N ASN A 197 6.96 -0.87 -15.45
CA ASN A 197 7.89 -0.41 -14.41
C ASN A 197 7.26 -0.33 -13.01
N ALA A 198 6.01 0.12 -12.89
CA ALA A 198 5.42 0.48 -11.60
C ALA A 198 3.93 0.14 -11.46
N GLY A 199 3.37 -0.67 -12.37
CA GLY A 199 1.95 -0.93 -12.48
C GLY A 199 1.40 -2.13 -11.70
N CYS A 200 2.15 -2.70 -10.75
CA CYS A 200 1.73 -3.90 -10.01
C CYS A 200 0.39 -3.70 -9.27
N GLY A 201 0.19 -2.55 -8.64
CA GLY A 201 -1.04 -2.20 -7.93
C GLY A 201 -2.26 -2.07 -8.85
N PRO A 202 -2.28 -1.14 -9.83
CA PRO A 202 -3.42 -1.00 -10.74
C PRO A 202 -3.67 -2.26 -11.58
N THR A 203 -2.63 -3.02 -11.94
CA THR A 203 -2.82 -4.31 -12.63
C THR A 203 -3.51 -5.34 -11.72
N THR A 204 -3.13 -5.40 -10.44
CA THR A 204 -3.79 -6.27 -9.45
C THR A 204 -5.25 -5.88 -9.23
N VAL A 205 -5.54 -4.57 -9.11
CA VAL A 205 -6.93 -4.08 -9.04
C VAL A 205 -7.72 -4.45 -10.30
N ALA A 206 -7.11 -4.38 -11.48
CA ALA A 206 -7.73 -4.79 -12.74
C ALA A 206 -8.09 -6.28 -12.76
N MET A 207 -7.19 -7.16 -12.29
CA MET A 207 -7.49 -8.59 -12.20
C MET A 207 -8.69 -8.87 -11.29
N ILE A 208 -8.72 -8.25 -10.11
CA ILE A 208 -9.82 -8.39 -9.14
C ILE A 208 -11.13 -7.85 -9.74
N ALA A 209 -11.12 -6.62 -10.23
CA ALA A 209 -12.31 -5.96 -10.76
C ALA A 209 -12.85 -6.68 -12.00
N ALA A 210 -11.98 -7.12 -12.91
CA ALA A 210 -12.40 -7.85 -14.11
C ALA A 210 -13.05 -9.19 -13.76
N SER A 211 -12.49 -9.89 -12.77
CA SER A 211 -12.99 -11.18 -12.31
C SER A 211 -14.36 -11.10 -11.63
N TYR A 212 -14.62 -10.04 -10.85
CA TYR A 212 -15.88 -9.92 -10.13
C TYR A 212 -16.95 -9.11 -10.87
N LEU A 213 -16.55 -8.12 -11.67
CA LEU A 213 -17.44 -7.12 -12.24
C LEU A 213 -17.50 -7.13 -13.78
N GLY A 214 -16.53 -7.75 -14.44
CA GLY A 214 -16.52 -7.95 -15.90
C GLY A 214 -15.28 -7.43 -16.63
N GLN A 215 -15.02 -7.96 -17.82
CA GLN A 215 -13.78 -7.75 -18.59
C GLN A 215 -13.49 -6.29 -19.01
N ASN A 216 -14.44 -5.37 -18.84
CA ASN A 216 -14.23 -3.94 -19.11
C ASN A 216 -13.27 -3.27 -18.11
N TYR A 217 -13.01 -3.88 -16.95
CA TYR A 217 -12.06 -3.40 -15.94
C TYR A 217 -10.62 -3.90 -16.19
N ASN A 218 -10.10 -3.67 -17.40
CA ASN A 218 -8.71 -3.99 -17.75
C ASN A 218 -7.70 -2.96 -17.19
N PRO A 219 -6.38 -3.19 -17.29
CA PRO A 219 -5.37 -2.27 -16.75
C PRO A 219 -5.49 -0.83 -17.27
N GLN A 220 -5.84 -0.63 -18.55
CA GLN A 220 -6.04 0.71 -19.10
C GLN A 220 -7.20 1.44 -18.41
N THR A 221 -8.34 0.77 -18.24
CA THR A 221 -9.51 1.33 -17.54
C THR A 221 -9.18 1.67 -16.08
N ILE A 222 -8.47 0.79 -15.37
CA ILE A 222 -8.13 1.01 -13.96
C ILE A 222 -7.12 2.15 -13.80
N ILE A 223 -6.07 2.22 -14.61
CA ILE A 223 -5.11 3.34 -14.59
C ILE A 223 -5.84 4.66 -14.85
N GLY A 224 -6.75 4.70 -15.83
CA GLY A 224 -7.56 5.89 -16.09
C GLY A 224 -8.44 6.30 -14.91
N LYS A 225 -8.98 5.35 -14.13
CA LYS A 225 -9.73 5.63 -12.90
C LYS A 225 -8.86 6.22 -11.80
N TYR A 226 -7.69 5.65 -11.55
CA TYR A 226 -6.72 6.22 -10.61
C TYR A 226 -6.39 7.68 -10.96
N GLN A 227 -6.09 7.96 -12.23
CA GLN A 227 -5.80 9.31 -12.71
C GLN A 227 -6.99 10.27 -12.51
N THR A 228 -8.20 9.82 -12.85
CA THR A 228 -9.42 10.63 -12.71
C THR A 228 -9.73 10.97 -11.25
N LEU A 229 -9.44 10.04 -10.34
CA LEU A 229 -9.68 10.20 -8.90
C LEU A 229 -8.54 10.93 -8.18
N GLY A 230 -7.46 11.26 -8.88
CA GLY A 230 -6.27 11.88 -8.28
C GLY A 230 -5.52 10.94 -7.32
N TYR A 231 -5.68 9.63 -7.50
CA TYR A 231 -5.00 8.61 -6.70
C TYR A 231 -3.52 8.50 -7.07
N GLU A 232 -2.72 8.03 -6.13
CA GLU A 232 -1.28 7.89 -6.28
C GLU A 232 -0.94 6.90 -7.38
N LEU A 233 -0.27 7.41 -8.42
CA LEU A 233 0.39 6.66 -9.47
C LEU A 233 1.70 7.34 -9.83
N SER A 234 2.82 6.68 -9.57
CA SER A 234 4.15 7.21 -9.87
C SER A 234 5.12 6.10 -10.26
N CYS A 235 6.38 6.47 -10.53
CA CYS A 235 7.47 5.51 -10.73
C CYS A 235 7.77 4.67 -9.47
N ALA A 236 7.31 5.11 -8.30
CA ALA A 236 7.44 4.35 -7.06
C ALA A 236 6.30 3.32 -6.85
N GLY A 237 5.29 3.32 -7.73
CA GLY A 237 4.13 2.45 -7.65
C GLY A 237 2.84 3.21 -7.37
N SER A 238 1.95 2.56 -6.62
CA SER A 238 0.64 3.08 -6.23
C SER A 238 0.37 2.82 -4.76
N SER A 239 -0.57 3.57 -4.19
CA SER A 239 -1.03 3.37 -2.81
C SER A 239 -1.99 2.17 -2.69
N TYR A 240 -1.82 1.36 -1.63
CA TYR A 240 -2.78 0.31 -1.28
C TYR A 240 -4.09 0.88 -0.72
N ILE A 241 -4.05 2.09 -0.16
CA ILE A 241 -5.24 2.80 0.34
C ILE A 241 -6.14 3.17 -0.84
N ASP A 242 -5.53 3.68 -1.91
CA ASP A 242 -6.23 4.00 -3.14
C ASP A 242 -6.75 2.75 -3.85
N ALA A 243 -6.01 1.63 -3.79
CA ALA A 243 -6.48 0.34 -4.29
C ALA A 243 -7.75 -0.12 -3.58
N LYS A 244 -7.76 -0.09 -2.23
CA LYS A 244 -8.94 -0.42 -1.42
C LYS A 244 -10.11 0.51 -1.74
N SER A 245 -9.86 1.81 -1.73
CA SER A 245 -10.88 2.85 -2.02
C SER A 245 -11.48 2.69 -3.41
N LEU A 246 -10.65 2.38 -4.42
CA LEU A 246 -11.13 2.13 -5.78
C LEU A 246 -12.03 0.88 -5.83
N LEU A 247 -11.59 -0.25 -5.27
CA LEU A 247 -12.38 -1.48 -5.25
C LEU A 247 -13.74 -1.28 -4.55
N GLU A 248 -13.76 -0.56 -3.44
CA GLU A 248 -14.99 -0.18 -2.73
C GLU A 248 -15.90 0.71 -3.58
N SER A 249 -15.34 1.71 -4.26
CA SER A 249 -16.11 2.59 -5.15
C SER A 249 -16.74 1.86 -6.34
N LEU A 250 -16.18 0.70 -6.71
CA LEU A 250 -16.73 -0.19 -7.74
C LEU A 250 -17.82 -1.14 -7.19
N GLY A 251 -18.12 -1.07 -5.89
CA GLY A 251 -19.15 -1.87 -5.23
C GLY A 251 -18.66 -3.20 -4.65
N LEU A 252 -17.35 -3.44 -4.60
CA LEU A 252 -16.80 -4.61 -3.93
C LEU A 252 -16.69 -4.36 -2.42
N LYS A 253 -16.85 -5.42 -1.63
CA LYS A 253 -16.63 -5.38 -0.18
C LYS A 253 -15.16 -5.60 0.09
N THR A 254 -14.64 -4.91 1.10
CA THR A 254 -13.29 -5.15 1.61
C THR A 254 -13.29 -5.36 3.13
N THR A 255 -12.24 -5.99 3.65
CA THR A 255 -11.99 -6.08 5.09
C THR A 255 -11.15 -4.89 5.56
N ASP A 256 -11.00 -4.75 6.88
CA ASP A 256 -9.90 -3.98 7.45
C ASP A 256 -8.54 -4.53 7.01
N TYR A 257 -7.49 -3.72 7.15
CA TYR A 257 -6.14 -4.12 6.82
C TYR A 257 -5.62 -5.17 7.80
N LEU A 258 -5.05 -6.24 7.23
CA LEU A 258 -4.19 -7.18 7.94
C LEU A 258 -2.75 -6.69 7.73
N VAL A 259 -2.05 -6.38 8.83
CA VAL A 259 -0.69 -5.84 8.80
C VAL A 259 0.28 -6.90 9.32
N PHE A 260 1.36 -7.12 8.59
CA PHE A 260 2.35 -8.15 8.85
C PHE A 260 3.74 -7.52 8.99
N ASN A 261 4.56 -8.09 9.88
CA ASN A 261 5.90 -7.57 10.13
C ASN A 261 6.96 -8.24 9.22
N TYR A 262 6.78 -8.12 7.90
CA TYR A 262 7.66 -8.74 6.90
C TYR A 262 7.79 -10.27 7.07
N GLU A 263 6.67 -10.91 7.39
CA GLU A 263 6.61 -12.34 7.72
C GLU A 263 6.55 -13.22 6.46
N PRO A 264 7.17 -14.41 6.45
CA PRO A 264 7.07 -15.35 5.34
C PRO A 264 5.71 -16.08 5.30
N ALA A 265 5.44 -16.78 4.19
CA ALA A 265 4.15 -17.44 3.92
C ALA A 265 3.72 -18.44 5.02
N ASP A 266 4.66 -19.22 5.57
CA ASP A 266 4.41 -20.20 6.62
C ASP A 266 3.89 -19.61 7.94
N ILE A 267 4.09 -18.30 8.16
CA ILE A 267 3.59 -17.59 9.35
C ILE A 267 2.18 -17.02 9.11
N ILE A 268 1.96 -16.41 7.94
CA ILE A 268 0.71 -15.67 7.65
C ILE A 268 -0.43 -16.56 7.14
N THR A 269 -0.11 -17.75 6.63
CA THR A 269 -1.09 -18.63 5.95
C THR A 269 -2.25 -19.03 6.84
N SER A 270 -2.02 -19.31 8.13
CA SER A 270 -3.11 -19.69 9.04
C SER A 270 -4.11 -18.58 9.28
N ASP A 271 -3.68 -17.33 9.19
CA ASP A 271 -4.57 -16.18 9.38
C ASP A 271 -5.34 -15.86 8.12
N LEU A 272 -4.67 -15.84 6.96
CA LEU A 272 -5.34 -15.63 5.67
C LEU A 272 -6.31 -16.78 5.33
N LYS A 273 -5.96 -18.03 5.64
CA LYS A 273 -6.76 -19.20 5.27
C LYS A 273 -8.17 -19.16 5.85
N LYS A 274 -8.35 -18.66 7.07
CA LYS A 274 -9.68 -18.52 7.71
C LYS A 274 -10.62 -17.63 6.89
N PHE A 275 -10.09 -16.56 6.29
CA PHE A 275 -10.86 -15.67 5.43
C PHE A 275 -11.08 -16.25 4.03
N ILE A 276 -10.08 -16.94 3.48
CA ILE A 276 -10.20 -17.66 2.21
C ILE A 276 -11.29 -18.72 2.28
N ASP A 277 -11.32 -19.50 3.36
CA ASP A 277 -12.36 -20.50 3.60
C ASP A 277 -13.76 -19.85 3.76
N ALA A 278 -13.83 -18.57 4.15
CA ALA A 278 -15.05 -17.76 4.18
C ALA A 278 -15.37 -17.05 2.84
N GLY A 279 -14.60 -17.35 1.79
CA GLY A 279 -14.79 -16.86 0.43
C GLY A 279 -14.24 -15.45 0.18
N TRP A 280 -13.27 -15.00 0.97
CA TRP A 280 -12.49 -13.79 0.67
C TRP A 280 -11.26 -14.12 -0.17
N THR A 281 -10.84 -13.18 -1.01
CA THR A 281 -9.52 -13.20 -1.65
C THR A 281 -8.75 -11.95 -1.24
N PHE A 282 -7.44 -11.85 -1.47
CA PHE A 282 -6.64 -10.78 -0.86
C PHE A 282 -5.84 -9.99 -1.88
N PHE A 283 -6.04 -8.67 -1.89
CA PHE A 283 -5.06 -7.74 -2.45
C PHE A 283 -3.93 -7.63 -1.43
N THR A 284 -2.70 -7.96 -1.85
CA THR A 284 -1.58 -8.17 -0.95
C THR A 284 -0.38 -7.34 -1.36
N LEU A 285 0.31 -6.76 -0.38
CA LEU A 285 1.62 -6.13 -0.50
C LEU A 285 2.67 -6.99 0.22
N ALA A 286 3.75 -7.31 -0.50
CA ALA A 286 4.90 -7.97 0.09
C ALA A 286 6.22 -7.46 -0.51
N ASN A 287 7.33 -7.76 0.16
CA ASN A 287 8.66 -7.58 -0.40
C ASN A 287 9.19 -8.89 -0.96
N PHE A 288 9.85 -8.82 -2.11
CA PHE A 288 10.43 -10.00 -2.79
C PHE A 288 11.95 -10.09 -2.65
N THR A 289 12.58 -9.14 -1.94
CA THR A 289 14.01 -9.17 -1.58
C THR A 289 14.22 -8.60 -0.17
N ASP A 290 15.38 -8.88 0.46
CA ASP A 290 15.70 -8.34 1.79
C ASP A 290 15.89 -6.82 1.79
N THR A 291 16.32 -6.25 0.66
CA THR A 291 16.53 -4.80 0.49
C THR A 291 15.28 -4.05 0.04
N GLY A 292 14.11 -4.71 0.00
CA GLY A 292 12.86 -4.13 -0.47
C GLY A 292 12.26 -4.85 -1.66
N GLY A 293 11.79 -4.10 -2.66
CA GLY A 293 11.04 -4.65 -3.79
C GLY A 293 9.59 -4.92 -3.43
N GLY A 294 8.91 -3.88 -2.94
CA GLY A 294 7.48 -3.92 -2.67
C GLY A 294 6.70 -4.23 -3.94
N HIS A 295 5.77 -5.17 -3.85
CA HIS A 295 5.00 -5.64 -5.00
C HIS A 295 3.59 -6.01 -4.57
N TYR A 296 2.62 -5.69 -5.43
CA TYR A 296 1.22 -6.03 -5.24
C TYR A 296 0.82 -7.21 -6.10
N PHE A 297 0.06 -8.12 -5.51
CA PHE A 297 -0.47 -9.32 -6.16
C PHE A 297 -1.77 -9.75 -5.49
N TRP A 298 -2.50 -10.67 -6.12
CA TRP A 298 -3.82 -11.09 -5.66
C TRP A 298 -3.81 -12.55 -5.20
N VAL A 299 -3.86 -12.77 -3.89
CA VAL A 299 -3.94 -14.13 -3.31
C VAL A 299 -5.37 -14.63 -3.39
N THR A 300 -5.57 -15.79 -4.02
CA THR A 300 -6.90 -16.35 -4.28
C THR A 300 -7.19 -17.63 -3.51
N ASP A 301 -6.15 -18.38 -3.13
CA ASP A 301 -6.32 -19.61 -2.37
C ASP A 301 -5.08 -19.91 -1.49
N ILE A 302 -5.30 -20.68 -0.42
CA ILE A 302 -4.23 -21.30 0.38
C ILE A 302 -4.60 -22.77 0.56
N ASP A 303 -3.79 -23.64 -0.03
CA ASP A 303 -4.04 -25.07 0.00
C ASP A 303 -3.73 -25.70 1.38
N ASN A 304 -4.03 -26.98 1.51
CA ASN A 304 -3.84 -27.71 2.77
C ASN A 304 -2.37 -27.94 3.13
N GLN A 305 -1.43 -27.66 2.21
CA GLN A 305 0.00 -27.71 2.45
C GLN A 305 0.56 -26.33 2.85
N GLY A 306 -0.27 -25.28 2.86
CA GLY A 306 0.14 -23.91 3.16
C GLY A 306 0.79 -23.21 1.97
N ASN A 307 0.59 -23.70 0.74
CA ASN A 307 1.01 -22.98 -0.45
C ASN A 307 0.06 -21.82 -0.72
N VAL A 308 0.63 -20.64 -0.98
CA VAL A 308 -0.14 -19.43 -1.31
C VAL A 308 -0.28 -19.34 -2.83
N TRP A 309 -1.53 -19.46 -3.30
CA TRP A 309 -1.86 -19.43 -4.72
C TRP A 309 -2.38 -18.05 -5.13
N ALA A 310 -1.69 -17.40 -6.06
CA ALA A 310 -1.94 -16.01 -6.41
C ALA A 310 -1.91 -15.70 -7.91
N TYR A 311 -2.60 -14.62 -8.26
CA TYR A 311 -2.50 -13.93 -9.53
C TYR A 311 -1.48 -12.81 -9.35
N ASP A 312 -0.22 -13.09 -9.72
CA ASP A 312 0.88 -12.13 -9.63
C ASP A 312 1.17 -11.52 -11.02
N PRO A 313 1.05 -10.19 -11.16
CA PRO A 313 1.19 -9.53 -12.46
C PRO A 313 2.64 -9.43 -12.97
N LEU A 314 3.65 -9.70 -12.12
CA LEU A 314 5.06 -9.61 -12.45
C LEU A 314 5.80 -10.94 -12.27
N TYR A 315 5.88 -11.47 -11.05
CA TYR A 315 6.71 -12.63 -10.74
C TYR A 315 6.11 -13.95 -11.24
N GLY A 316 4.79 -14.01 -11.38
CA GLY A 316 4.05 -15.16 -11.92
C GLY A 316 3.83 -15.12 -13.44
N ARG A 317 4.21 -14.03 -14.14
CA ARG A 317 3.77 -13.75 -15.52
C ARG A 317 4.19 -14.74 -16.61
N PHE A 318 5.16 -15.59 -16.32
CA PHE A 318 5.64 -16.62 -17.25
C PHE A 318 5.06 -18.01 -16.95
N GLN A 319 4.10 -18.09 -16.02
CA GLN A 319 3.47 -19.33 -15.59
C GLN A 319 1.96 -19.21 -15.73
N ALA A 320 1.28 -20.36 -15.78
CA ALA A 320 -0.18 -20.37 -15.78
C ALA A 320 -0.70 -19.94 -14.39
N PRO A 321 -1.59 -18.94 -14.29
CA PRO A 321 -2.18 -18.55 -13.02
C PRO A 321 -3.24 -19.59 -12.56
N PRO A 322 -3.49 -19.72 -11.24
CA PRO A 322 -2.74 -19.08 -10.17
C PRO A 322 -1.33 -19.67 -10.00
N TYR A 323 -0.37 -18.82 -9.64
CA TYR A 323 1.03 -19.15 -9.37
C TYR A 323 1.24 -19.43 -7.88
N ASN A 324 2.12 -20.37 -7.56
CA ASN A 324 2.50 -20.66 -6.17
C ASN A 324 3.59 -19.68 -5.69
N GLU A 325 3.22 -18.74 -4.83
CA GLU A 325 4.17 -17.76 -4.28
C GLU A 325 5.27 -18.40 -3.44
N ASN A 326 5.01 -19.58 -2.87
CA ASN A 326 5.98 -20.29 -2.02
C ASN A 326 7.19 -20.82 -2.81
N ASP A 327 7.13 -20.87 -4.15
CA ASP A 327 8.24 -21.32 -5.00
C ASP A 327 9.50 -20.43 -4.85
N ARG A 328 9.36 -19.26 -4.20
CA ARG A 328 10.43 -18.27 -3.96
C ARG A 328 10.87 -18.19 -2.49
N TYR A 329 10.50 -19.17 -1.66
CA TYR A 329 10.80 -19.16 -0.22
C TYR A 329 12.27 -18.78 0.07
N PRO A 330 12.54 -17.86 1.03
CA PRO A 330 11.63 -17.32 2.04
C PRO A 330 10.82 -16.09 1.63
N PHE A 331 10.78 -15.75 0.34
CA PHE A 331 9.96 -14.68 -0.20
C PHE A 331 8.69 -15.22 -0.87
N PRO A 332 7.62 -14.41 -0.99
CA PRO A 332 7.48 -13.03 -0.51
C PRO A 332 7.41 -12.89 1.02
N LYS A 333 7.92 -11.77 1.54
CA LYS A 333 7.76 -11.32 2.94
C LYS A 333 6.59 -10.34 3.03
N TYR A 334 5.48 -10.80 3.57
CA TYR A 334 4.19 -10.12 3.59
C TYR A 334 4.23 -8.90 4.51
N ARG A 335 3.62 -7.79 4.06
CA ARG A 335 3.55 -6.51 4.78
C ARG A 335 2.14 -6.12 5.12
N LEU A 336 1.25 -6.28 4.15
CA LEU A 336 -0.14 -5.86 4.28
C LEU A 336 -1.01 -6.68 3.35
N ALA A 337 -2.23 -6.97 3.77
CA ALA A 337 -3.28 -7.47 2.89
C ALA A 337 -4.64 -6.90 3.31
N PHE A 338 -5.58 -6.84 2.38
CA PHE A 338 -6.99 -6.68 2.71
C PHE A 338 -7.83 -7.63 1.88
N GLY A 339 -8.85 -8.21 2.51
CA GLY A 339 -9.79 -9.11 1.86
C GLY A 339 -10.66 -8.33 0.88
N VAL A 340 -11.02 -8.95 -0.23
CA VAL A 340 -11.93 -8.45 -1.27
C VAL A 340 -12.94 -9.53 -1.61
N LYS A 341 -14.21 -9.13 -1.74
CA LYS A 341 -15.32 -10.02 -2.10
C LYS A 341 -16.41 -9.26 -2.85
N LYS A 342 -17.16 -9.97 -3.70
CA LYS A 342 -18.35 -9.45 -4.37
C LYS A 342 -19.56 -9.38 -3.43
#